data_AF-A0A9D2MIN6-F1
#
_entry.id   AF-A0A9D2MIN6-F1
#
_cell.length_a   1.000
_cell.length_b   1.000
_cell.length_c   1.000
_cell.angle_alpha   90.00
_cell.angle_beta   90.00
_cell.angle_gamma   90.00
#
_symmetry.space_group_name_H-M   'P 1'
#
loop_
_entity.id
_entity.type
_entity.pdbx_description
1 polymer ?
#
loop_
_entity_poly.entity_id
_entity_poly.type
_entity_poly.pdbx_seq_one_letter_code
_entity_poly.pdbx_strand_id
1 'polypeptide(L)'
;MKGKIETLLFSKKSIFVFTVLSAVGLLLSYSVRYGYVYVDNVIFENASLVFFIFSIFTTAYLFAMLYMKMKNQSCVNSKWMKFGAFLSELCGIFLIVYSFVTVIVDRGMSLSTLEALLAKAFPVWCAAVAGAFFIFIFPNLKNAKVRKAVSVVSVCALVFVTYASLFPVSPYSFTSGPVVFDDGKGAYSVVFSTNDKGTGYVDYIYNGKEIRAFDEKNGRKNGQSIIHTVKVPKEHLSGNTYKVGSTRVIDELSYGGRLGKTIESDVYAFNDAFGENINLLSVSDWHTFNKKAETAVKALQEDYQAVVLLGDCAPGLMSERDIAEYILAFGYSLTGGTIPVIYTRGNHETRGSEAIRLSDYLGLDSFYFTTALGPYDIIVLDSCEDKEDAHPEYGGMVDYKRYRTEMVDWLKDLQNHDDNRTVVFSHSREICIEEDLSESALNKLISLNASILISGHEHICEFDRSGNIPTLVDGGLDANGTNTYVASLIKLSPDHIEIICADNEGNNVAHESTEWKN
;
A
#
# COMPACT_ATOMS: atom_id res chain seq x y z
N MET A 1 -18.85 -59.74 -12.65
CA MET A 1 -18.31 -58.37 -12.83
C MET A 1 -18.87 -57.35 -11.84
N LYS A 2 -20.20 -57.25 -11.63
CA LYS A 2 -20.84 -56.26 -10.72
C LYS A 2 -20.23 -56.15 -9.32
N GLY A 3 -20.04 -57.26 -8.61
CA GLY A 3 -19.52 -57.24 -7.23
C GLY A 3 -18.05 -56.80 -7.09
N LYS A 4 -17.20 -57.10 -8.08
CA LYS A 4 -15.79 -56.65 -8.07
C LYS A 4 -15.69 -55.15 -8.35
N ILE A 5 -16.48 -54.63 -9.31
CA ILE A 5 -16.55 -53.20 -9.62
C ILE A 5 -17.12 -52.41 -8.44
N GLU A 6 -18.17 -52.93 -7.77
CA GLU A 6 -18.71 -52.28 -6.58
C GLU A 6 -17.73 -52.22 -5.41
N THR A 7 -16.93 -53.26 -5.22
CA THR A 7 -15.90 -53.28 -4.17
C THR A 7 -14.74 -52.34 -4.52
N LEU A 8 -14.40 -52.25 -5.81
CA LEU A 8 -13.33 -51.40 -6.32
C LEU A 8 -13.67 -49.91 -6.21
N LEU A 9 -14.90 -49.48 -6.53
CA LEU A 9 -15.27 -48.07 -6.57
C LEU A 9 -15.96 -47.59 -5.29
N PHE A 10 -16.81 -48.43 -4.67
CA PHE A 10 -17.69 -47.97 -3.60
C PHE A 10 -17.37 -48.58 -2.23
N SER A 11 -16.23 -49.24 -2.05
CA SER A 11 -15.80 -49.68 -0.72
C SER A 11 -15.40 -48.49 0.17
N LYS A 12 -15.37 -48.67 1.50
CA LYS A 12 -14.89 -47.63 2.43
C LYS A 12 -13.47 -47.17 2.09
N LYS A 13 -12.59 -48.13 1.73
CA LYS A 13 -11.22 -47.86 1.32
C LYS A 13 -11.16 -47.08 0.00
N SER A 14 -11.98 -47.46 -0.98
CA SER A 14 -12.01 -46.78 -2.27
C SER A 14 -12.48 -45.33 -2.16
N ILE A 15 -13.61 -45.11 -1.48
CA ILE A 15 -14.13 -43.76 -1.24
C ILE A 15 -13.10 -42.91 -0.48
N PHE A 16 -12.38 -43.48 0.49
CA PHE A 16 -11.28 -42.78 1.17
C PHE A 16 -10.18 -42.37 0.20
N VAL A 17 -9.68 -43.29 -0.63
CA VAL A 17 -8.64 -43.01 -1.63
C VAL A 17 -9.09 -41.92 -2.60
N PHE A 18 -10.30 -42.01 -3.14
CA PHE A 18 -10.81 -41.00 -4.06
C PHE A 18 -11.11 -39.66 -3.40
N THR A 19 -11.46 -39.63 -2.11
CA THR A 19 -11.56 -38.37 -1.35
C THR A 19 -10.20 -37.68 -1.27
N VAL A 20 -9.13 -38.43 -0.97
CA VAL A 20 -7.76 -37.89 -0.94
C VAL A 20 -7.33 -37.43 -2.33
N LEU A 21 -7.54 -38.25 -3.37
CA LEU A 21 -7.21 -37.91 -4.75
C LEU A 21 -7.96 -36.65 -5.22
N SER A 22 -9.25 -36.52 -4.89
CA SER A 22 -10.03 -35.33 -5.24
C SER A 22 -9.50 -34.08 -4.54
N ALA A 23 -9.15 -34.18 -3.25
CA ALA A 23 -8.56 -33.06 -2.51
C ALA A 23 -7.20 -32.63 -3.08
N VAL A 24 -6.32 -33.58 -3.38
CA VAL A 24 -5.00 -33.31 -4.00
C VAL A 24 -5.17 -32.79 -5.43
N GLY A 25 -6.11 -33.35 -6.19
CA GLY A 25 -6.44 -32.90 -7.54
C GLY A 25 -6.90 -31.45 -7.57
N LEU A 26 -7.72 -31.02 -6.61
CA LEU A 26 -8.13 -29.62 -6.47
C LEU A 26 -6.94 -28.68 -6.24
N LEU A 27 -5.99 -29.06 -5.37
CA LEU A 27 -4.77 -28.27 -5.11
C LEU A 27 -3.92 -28.14 -6.37
N LEU A 28 -3.64 -29.26 -7.04
CA LEU A 28 -2.85 -29.29 -8.27
C LEU A 28 -3.51 -28.46 -9.37
N SER A 29 -4.82 -28.63 -9.57
CA SER A 29 -5.58 -27.93 -10.60
C SER A 29 -5.60 -26.42 -10.37
N TYR A 30 -5.83 -25.98 -9.12
CA TYR A 30 -5.72 -24.57 -8.75
C TYR A 30 -4.31 -23.99 -8.96
N SER A 31 -3.27 -24.81 -8.82
CA SER A 31 -1.89 -24.38 -8.94
C SER A 31 -1.37 -24.35 -10.39
N VAL A 32 -2.08 -24.97 -11.33
CA VAL A 32 -1.82 -24.84 -12.78
C VAL A 32 -2.73 -23.82 -13.48
N ARG A 33 -3.46 -23.01 -12.71
CA ARG A 33 -4.47 -22.08 -13.26
C ARG A 33 -3.93 -20.97 -14.15
N TYR A 34 -2.61 -20.78 -14.21
CA TYR A 34 -1.97 -19.89 -15.20
C TYR A 34 -2.29 -20.29 -16.64
N GLY A 35 -2.60 -21.57 -16.91
CA GLY A 35 -3.02 -22.06 -18.22
C GLY A 35 -4.51 -21.84 -18.53
N TYR A 36 -5.31 -21.39 -17.56
CA TYR A 36 -6.78 -21.28 -17.71
C TYR A 36 -7.22 -20.17 -18.64
N VAL A 37 -6.41 -19.14 -18.88
CA VAL A 37 -6.78 -18.05 -19.78
C VAL A 37 -6.99 -18.53 -21.22
N TYR A 38 -6.24 -19.54 -21.68
CA TYR A 38 -6.54 -20.17 -22.96
C TYR A 38 -7.89 -20.89 -22.92
N VAL A 39 -8.21 -21.61 -21.84
CA VAL A 39 -9.48 -22.33 -21.70
C VAL A 39 -10.66 -21.36 -21.64
N ASP A 40 -10.57 -20.31 -20.83
CA ASP A 40 -11.65 -19.34 -20.64
C ASP A 40 -11.88 -18.46 -21.88
N ASN A 41 -10.83 -18.14 -22.63
CA ASN A 41 -10.96 -17.27 -23.82
C ASN A 41 -11.19 -18.03 -25.13
N VAL A 42 -10.75 -19.29 -25.24
CA VAL A 42 -10.81 -20.06 -26.50
C VAL A 42 -11.90 -21.13 -26.48
N ILE A 43 -12.21 -21.70 -25.31
CA ILE A 43 -13.15 -22.82 -25.20
C ILE A 43 -14.53 -22.34 -24.74
N PHE A 44 -14.62 -21.74 -23.55
CA PHE A 44 -15.88 -21.24 -22.98
C PHE A 44 -15.61 -20.23 -21.85
N GLU A 45 -16.31 -19.10 -21.87
CA GLU A 45 -16.15 -18.04 -20.86
C GLU A 45 -16.48 -18.55 -19.45
N ASN A 46 -15.59 -18.30 -18.49
CA ASN A 46 -15.71 -18.76 -17.09
C ASN A 46 -15.67 -20.29 -16.90
N ALA A 47 -15.23 -21.07 -17.89
CA ALA A 47 -15.09 -22.52 -17.76
C ALA A 47 -14.23 -22.93 -16.55
N SER A 48 -13.12 -22.23 -16.31
CA SER A 48 -12.22 -22.47 -15.19
C SER A 48 -12.92 -22.32 -13.83
N LEU A 49 -13.73 -21.27 -13.67
CA LEU A 49 -14.51 -21.03 -12.45
C LEU A 49 -15.57 -22.11 -12.26
N VAL A 50 -16.26 -22.51 -13.33
CA VAL A 50 -17.26 -23.59 -13.28
C VAL A 50 -16.60 -24.91 -12.89
N PHE A 51 -15.45 -25.27 -13.48
CA PHE A 51 -14.70 -26.47 -13.12
C PHE A 51 -14.21 -26.44 -11.67
N PHE A 52 -13.76 -25.27 -11.21
CA PHE A 52 -13.32 -25.07 -9.84
C PHE A 52 -14.48 -25.22 -8.83
N ILE A 53 -15.63 -24.59 -9.09
CA ILE A 53 -16.83 -24.75 -8.24
C ILE A 53 -17.29 -26.21 -8.24
N PHE A 54 -17.36 -26.83 -9.42
CA PHE A 54 -17.77 -28.22 -9.56
C PHE A 54 -16.85 -29.17 -8.78
N SER A 55 -15.53 -28.96 -8.84
CA SER A 55 -14.54 -29.76 -8.13
C SER A 55 -14.59 -29.60 -6.60
N ILE A 56 -14.97 -28.42 -6.09
CA ILE A 56 -15.28 -28.24 -4.66
C ILE A 56 -16.47 -29.11 -4.27
N PHE A 57 -17.57 -29.05 -5.03
CA PHE A 57 -18.79 -29.80 -4.72
C PHE A 57 -18.55 -31.32 -4.78
N THR A 58 -17.82 -31.82 -5.78
CA THR A 58 -17.52 -33.24 -5.90
C THR A 58 -16.62 -33.72 -4.77
N THR A 59 -15.62 -32.92 -4.37
CA THR A 59 -14.74 -33.23 -3.24
C THR A 59 -15.53 -33.26 -1.92
N ALA A 60 -16.36 -32.25 -1.66
CA ALA A 60 -17.24 -32.20 -0.50
C ALA A 60 -18.22 -33.39 -0.45
N TYR A 61 -18.75 -33.78 -1.61
CA TYR A 61 -19.61 -34.95 -1.75
C TYR A 61 -18.88 -36.25 -1.36
N LEU A 62 -17.62 -36.43 -1.75
CA LEU A 62 -16.81 -37.59 -1.36
C LEU A 62 -16.53 -37.62 0.14
N PHE A 63 -16.23 -36.47 0.75
CA PHE A 63 -16.14 -36.35 2.21
C PHE A 63 -17.45 -36.73 2.92
N ALA A 64 -18.60 -36.27 2.43
CA ALA A 64 -19.91 -36.62 2.98
C ALA A 64 -20.23 -38.12 2.81
N MET A 65 -19.90 -38.69 1.65
CA MET A 65 -20.04 -40.12 1.37
C MET A 65 -19.17 -40.97 2.30
N LEU A 66 -17.91 -40.57 2.51
CA LEU A 66 -16.99 -41.21 3.43
C LEU A 66 -17.55 -41.20 4.85
N TYR A 67 -18.01 -40.04 5.32
CA TYR A 67 -18.66 -39.89 6.63
C TYR A 67 -19.86 -40.82 6.80
N MET A 68 -20.80 -40.81 5.86
CA MET A 68 -22.01 -41.64 5.95
C MET A 68 -21.69 -43.14 5.91
N LYS A 69 -20.66 -43.55 5.15
CA LYS A 69 -20.15 -44.93 5.17
C LYS A 69 -19.48 -45.30 6.49
N MET A 70 -18.76 -44.39 7.13
CA MET A 70 -18.20 -44.64 8.47
C MET A 70 -19.31 -44.86 9.51
N LYS A 71 -20.45 -44.17 9.36
CA LYS A 71 -21.65 -44.35 10.19
C LYS A 71 -22.53 -45.55 9.79
N ASN A 72 -22.14 -46.34 8.79
CA ASN A 72 -22.91 -47.46 8.26
C ASN A 72 -24.36 -47.08 7.85
N GLN A 73 -24.57 -45.85 7.38
CA GLN A 73 -25.88 -45.40 6.91
C GLN A 73 -26.27 -46.18 5.65
N SER A 74 -27.51 -46.69 5.58
CA SER A 74 -27.96 -47.54 4.46
C SER A 74 -28.18 -46.76 3.17
N CYS A 75 -28.49 -45.46 3.26
CA CYS A 75 -28.78 -44.59 2.12
C CYS A 75 -27.61 -44.44 1.13
N VAL A 76 -26.36 -44.58 1.60
CA VAL A 76 -25.14 -44.52 0.76
C VAL A 76 -25.07 -45.63 -0.29
N ASN A 77 -25.86 -46.69 -0.12
CA ASN A 77 -25.90 -47.81 -1.06
C ASN A 77 -26.95 -47.64 -2.16
N SER A 78 -27.73 -46.56 -2.13
CA SER A 78 -28.70 -46.24 -3.17
C SER A 78 -28.01 -45.95 -4.51
N LYS A 79 -28.74 -46.21 -5.61
CA LYS A 79 -28.24 -46.00 -6.98
C LYS A 79 -27.77 -44.56 -7.21
N TRP A 80 -28.51 -43.58 -6.71
CA TRP A 80 -28.19 -42.16 -6.87
C TRP A 80 -26.95 -41.74 -6.08
N MET A 81 -26.78 -42.22 -4.85
CA MET A 81 -25.58 -41.90 -4.06
C MET A 81 -24.31 -42.49 -4.69
N LYS A 82 -24.40 -43.73 -5.23
CA LYS A 82 -23.31 -44.36 -5.98
C LYS A 82 -23.01 -43.63 -7.29
N PHE A 83 -24.04 -43.15 -8.00
CA PHE A 83 -23.85 -42.37 -9.22
C PHE A 83 -23.15 -41.03 -8.95
N GLY A 84 -23.57 -40.30 -7.91
CA GLY A 84 -22.89 -39.08 -7.50
C GLY A 84 -21.44 -39.34 -7.09
N ALA A 85 -21.16 -40.45 -6.39
CA ALA A 85 -19.79 -40.81 -6.00
C ALA A 85 -18.93 -41.09 -7.21
N PHE A 86 -19.44 -41.87 -8.17
CA PHE A 86 -18.75 -42.15 -9.41
C PHE A 86 -18.41 -40.87 -10.20
N LEU A 87 -19.34 -39.92 -10.30
CA LEU A 87 -19.09 -38.64 -10.96
C LEU A 87 -18.02 -37.83 -10.22
N SER A 88 -18.05 -37.83 -8.89
CA SER A 88 -17.02 -37.16 -8.09
C SER A 88 -15.65 -37.81 -8.19
N GLU A 89 -15.59 -39.14 -8.22
CA GLU A 89 -14.36 -39.92 -8.43
C GLU A 89 -13.73 -39.59 -9.78
N LEU A 90 -14.54 -39.57 -10.86
CA LEU A 90 -14.09 -39.17 -12.20
C LEU A 90 -13.57 -37.73 -12.22
N CYS A 91 -14.25 -36.81 -11.55
CA CYS A 91 -13.81 -35.43 -11.44
C CYS A 91 -12.42 -35.33 -10.75
N GLY A 92 -12.22 -36.04 -9.64
CA GLY A 92 -10.92 -36.07 -8.95
C GLY A 92 -9.79 -36.59 -9.83
N ILE A 93 -10.03 -37.65 -10.61
CA ILE A 93 -9.05 -38.17 -11.58
C ILE A 93 -8.79 -37.13 -12.67
N PHE A 94 -9.84 -36.55 -13.24
CA PHE A 94 -9.73 -35.55 -14.31
C PHE A 94 -8.87 -34.37 -13.88
N LEU A 95 -9.04 -33.84 -12.66
CA LEU A 95 -8.26 -32.70 -12.17
C LEU A 95 -6.76 -33.02 -12.09
N ILE A 96 -6.41 -34.21 -11.60
CA ILE A 96 -5.00 -34.65 -11.54
C ILE A 96 -4.44 -34.80 -12.96
N VAL A 97 -5.16 -35.51 -13.84
CA VAL A 97 -4.72 -35.75 -15.22
C VAL A 97 -4.57 -34.44 -15.97
N TYR A 98 -5.56 -33.54 -15.89
CA TYR A 98 -5.50 -32.21 -16.48
C TYR A 98 -4.28 -31.44 -16.01
N SER A 99 -3.97 -31.49 -14.70
CA SER A 99 -2.81 -30.79 -14.14
C SER A 99 -1.50 -31.32 -14.73
N PHE A 100 -1.36 -32.64 -14.83
CA PHE A 100 -0.20 -33.26 -15.47
C PHE A 100 -0.12 -32.94 -16.97
N VAL A 101 -1.26 -33.02 -17.69
CA VAL A 101 -1.32 -32.69 -19.11
C VAL A 101 -0.91 -31.23 -19.34
N THR A 102 -1.35 -30.30 -18.49
CA THR A 102 -0.98 -28.88 -18.59
C THR A 102 0.54 -28.71 -18.50
N VAL A 103 1.17 -29.34 -17.50
CA VAL A 103 2.63 -29.30 -17.34
C VAL A 103 3.37 -29.97 -18.50
N ILE A 104 2.85 -31.10 -19.02
CA ILE A 104 3.45 -31.82 -20.15
C ILE A 104 3.33 -31.02 -21.45
N VAL A 105 2.17 -30.45 -21.74
CA VAL A 105 1.92 -29.63 -22.94
C VAL A 105 2.80 -28.38 -22.92
N ASP A 106 2.96 -27.78 -21.75
CA ASP A 106 3.88 -26.67 -21.53
C ASP A 106 5.36 -27.10 -21.49
N ARG A 107 5.66 -28.40 -21.68
CA ARG A 107 7.00 -28.99 -21.66
C ARG A 107 7.80 -28.64 -20.40
N GLY A 108 7.10 -28.41 -19.29
CA GLY A 108 7.68 -28.03 -18.01
C GLY A 108 8.21 -26.59 -17.92
N MET A 109 7.94 -25.73 -18.90
CA MET A 109 8.42 -24.33 -18.89
C MET A 109 7.91 -23.53 -17.68
N SER A 110 6.75 -23.89 -17.14
CA SER A 110 6.10 -23.25 -15.98
C SER A 110 6.24 -24.04 -14.67
N LEU A 111 7.22 -24.94 -14.54
CA LEU A 111 7.43 -25.72 -13.31
C LEU A 111 7.71 -24.83 -12.08
N SER A 112 8.50 -23.76 -12.24
CA SER A 112 8.76 -22.79 -11.17
C SER A 112 7.51 -22.00 -10.78
N THR A 113 6.67 -21.63 -11.75
CA THR A 113 5.36 -21.00 -11.50
C THR A 113 4.42 -21.95 -10.77
N LEU A 114 4.39 -23.23 -11.15
CA LEU A 114 3.62 -24.26 -10.46
C LEU A 114 4.08 -24.41 -9.01
N GLU A 115 5.38 -24.49 -8.75
CA GLU A 115 5.93 -24.59 -7.40
C GLU A 115 5.54 -23.39 -6.54
N ALA A 116 5.67 -22.17 -7.07
CA ALA A 116 5.30 -20.94 -6.37
C ALA A 116 3.80 -20.90 -6.05
N LEU A 117 2.93 -21.25 -7.00
CA LEU A 117 1.49 -21.28 -6.80
C LEU A 117 1.05 -22.40 -5.85
N LEU A 118 1.71 -23.57 -5.90
CA LEU A 118 1.50 -24.65 -4.94
C LEU A 118 1.87 -24.20 -3.54
N ALA A 119 3.05 -23.62 -3.35
CA ALA A 119 3.50 -23.11 -2.04
C ALA A 119 2.54 -22.06 -1.48
N LYS A 120 2.02 -21.16 -2.34
CA LYS A 120 1.03 -20.15 -1.94
C LYS A 120 -0.33 -20.74 -1.57
N ALA A 121 -0.79 -21.77 -2.29
CA ALA A 121 -2.09 -22.41 -2.07
C ALA A 121 -2.08 -23.42 -0.91
N PHE A 122 -0.92 -24.04 -0.63
CA PHE A 122 -0.79 -25.17 0.27
C PHE A 122 -1.26 -24.88 1.72
N PRO A 123 -0.95 -23.73 2.36
CA PRO A 123 -1.42 -23.45 3.71
C PRO A 123 -2.96 -23.36 3.81
N VAL A 124 -3.60 -22.68 2.85
CA VAL A 124 -5.06 -22.55 2.78
C VAL A 124 -5.69 -23.91 2.50
N TRP A 125 -5.11 -24.68 1.59
CA TRP A 125 -5.55 -26.05 1.30
C TRP A 125 -5.42 -26.97 2.51
N CYS A 126 -4.31 -26.90 3.25
CA CYS A 126 -4.12 -27.66 4.48
C CYS A 126 -5.17 -27.29 5.53
N ALA A 127 -5.48 -26.00 5.70
CA ALA A 127 -6.57 -25.55 6.57
C ALA A 127 -7.93 -26.11 6.11
N ALA A 128 -8.23 -26.05 4.79
CA ALA A 128 -9.44 -26.60 4.18
C ALA A 128 -9.59 -28.11 4.44
N VAL A 129 -8.54 -28.90 4.18
CA VAL A 129 -8.54 -30.34 4.39
C VAL A 129 -8.60 -30.69 5.89
N ALA A 130 -7.87 -29.95 6.74
CA ALA A 130 -7.92 -30.14 8.19
C ALA A 130 -9.33 -29.87 8.72
N GLY A 131 -9.99 -28.79 8.30
CA GLY A 131 -11.38 -28.55 8.67
C GLY A 131 -12.30 -29.66 8.19
N ALA A 132 -12.20 -30.10 6.92
CA ALA A 132 -12.98 -31.25 6.44
C ALA A 132 -12.75 -32.51 7.30
N PHE A 133 -11.51 -32.77 7.71
CA PHE A 133 -11.19 -33.83 8.66
C PHE A 133 -11.86 -33.62 10.04
N PHE A 134 -11.82 -32.41 10.60
CA PHE A 134 -12.48 -32.09 11.88
C PHE A 134 -14.01 -32.14 11.83
N ILE A 135 -14.59 -31.96 10.66
CA ILE A 135 -16.04 -32.00 10.43
C ILE A 135 -16.51 -33.43 10.26
N PHE A 136 -15.82 -34.20 9.42
CA PHE A 136 -16.30 -35.50 8.98
C PHE A 136 -15.65 -36.68 9.72
N ILE A 137 -14.43 -36.54 10.25
CA ILE A 137 -13.68 -37.65 10.83
C ILE A 137 -13.55 -37.51 12.36
N PHE A 138 -13.20 -36.31 12.85
CA PHE A 138 -13.02 -36.03 14.29
C PHE A 138 -14.24 -36.31 15.20
N PRO A 139 -15.51 -36.14 14.78
CA PRO A 139 -16.68 -36.46 15.62
C PRO A 139 -16.80 -37.92 16.05
N ASN A 140 -15.95 -38.82 15.54
CA ASN A 140 -15.87 -40.22 15.93
C ASN A 140 -14.90 -40.51 17.10
N LEU A 141 -14.25 -39.51 17.69
CA LEU A 141 -13.50 -39.66 18.96
C LEU A 141 -14.45 -39.94 20.15
N LYS A 142 -14.01 -39.98 21.43
CA LYS A 142 -14.80 -40.59 22.54
C LYS A 142 -15.80 -39.67 23.31
N ASN A 143 -15.50 -38.38 23.59
CA ASN A 143 -16.44 -37.42 24.25
C ASN A 143 -17.37 -36.57 23.32
N ALA A 144 -18.70 -36.77 23.34
CA ALA A 144 -19.63 -36.35 22.27
C ALA A 144 -20.11 -34.88 22.25
N LYS A 145 -20.24 -34.19 23.40
CA LYS A 145 -20.78 -32.82 23.45
C LYS A 145 -19.77 -31.76 23.01
N VAL A 146 -18.53 -31.88 23.48
CA VAL A 146 -17.42 -30.95 23.14
C VAL A 146 -17.06 -31.06 21.66
N ARG A 147 -17.05 -32.27 21.09
CA ARG A 147 -16.78 -32.48 19.65
C ARG A 147 -17.81 -31.81 18.76
N LYS A 148 -19.10 -31.82 19.14
CA LYS A 148 -20.18 -31.27 18.29
C LYS A 148 -20.09 -29.74 18.20
N ALA A 149 -19.73 -29.07 19.29
CA ALA A 149 -19.51 -27.63 19.32
C ALA A 149 -18.27 -27.22 18.51
N VAL A 150 -17.14 -27.91 18.71
CA VAL A 150 -15.88 -27.65 17.98
C VAL A 150 -16.06 -27.89 16.48
N SER A 151 -16.71 -28.99 16.07
CA SER A 151 -16.91 -29.26 14.64
C SER A 151 -17.75 -28.19 13.93
N VAL A 152 -18.81 -27.65 14.55
CA VAL A 152 -19.64 -26.60 13.93
C VAL A 152 -18.84 -25.32 13.72
N VAL A 153 -18.07 -24.90 14.73
CA VAL A 153 -17.18 -23.72 14.62
C VAL A 153 -16.12 -23.95 13.54
N SER A 154 -15.54 -25.16 13.46
CA SER A 154 -14.60 -25.52 12.40
C SER A 154 -15.24 -25.53 11.01
N VAL A 155 -16.49 -26.00 10.82
CA VAL A 155 -17.21 -25.89 9.53
C VAL A 155 -17.33 -24.43 9.13
N CYS A 156 -17.85 -23.59 10.02
CA CYS A 156 -18.10 -22.18 9.72
C CYS A 156 -16.82 -21.44 9.39
N ALA A 157 -15.75 -21.65 10.17
CA ALA A 157 -14.43 -21.11 9.89
C ALA A 157 -13.89 -21.60 8.55
N LEU A 158 -14.09 -22.89 8.21
CA LEU A 158 -13.63 -23.46 6.95
C LEU A 158 -14.35 -22.90 5.73
N VAL A 159 -15.68 -22.80 5.81
CA VAL A 159 -16.53 -22.23 4.75
C VAL A 159 -16.16 -20.77 4.55
N PHE A 160 -15.96 -20.03 5.65
CA PHE A 160 -15.51 -18.64 5.59
C PHE A 160 -14.11 -18.52 4.97
N VAL A 161 -13.13 -19.32 5.39
CA VAL A 161 -11.76 -19.31 4.81
C VAL A 161 -11.78 -19.68 3.33
N THR A 162 -12.59 -20.67 2.96
CA THR A 162 -12.73 -21.09 1.56
C THR A 162 -13.37 -19.98 0.73
N TYR A 163 -14.46 -19.38 1.21
CA TYR A 163 -15.08 -18.22 0.58
C TYR A 163 -14.10 -17.05 0.45
N ALA A 164 -13.41 -16.69 1.53
CA ALA A 164 -12.45 -15.60 1.59
C ALA A 164 -11.23 -15.81 0.70
N SER A 165 -10.86 -17.06 0.43
CA SER A 165 -9.77 -17.40 -0.50
C SER A 165 -10.14 -17.24 -1.98
N LEU A 166 -11.44 -17.18 -2.29
CA LEU A 166 -11.97 -17.16 -3.65
C LEU A 166 -12.63 -15.83 -4.02
N PHE A 167 -13.23 -15.19 -3.02
CA PHE A 167 -13.98 -13.97 -3.17
C PHE A 167 -13.45 -12.92 -2.18
N PRO A 168 -13.30 -11.69 -2.65
CA PRO A 168 -13.28 -10.52 -1.79
C PRO A 168 -14.27 -10.59 -0.62
N VAL A 169 -13.77 -10.50 0.61
CA VAL A 169 -14.62 -10.41 1.81
C VAL A 169 -15.07 -8.97 2.11
N SER A 170 -14.53 -7.99 1.41
CA SER A 170 -14.86 -6.57 1.52
C SER A 170 -15.24 -5.98 0.16
N PRO A 171 -16.23 -5.06 0.12
CA PRO A 171 -16.44 -4.21 -1.04
C PRO A 171 -15.16 -3.44 -1.38
N TYR A 172 -14.88 -3.26 -2.66
CA TYR A 172 -13.73 -2.46 -3.08
C TYR A 172 -14.00 -0.97 -2.87
N SER A 173 -13.08 -0.28 -2.21
CA SER A 173 -13.22 1.15 -1.87
C SER A 173 -11.87 1.84 -1.79
N PHE A 174 -11.89 3.18 -1.93
CA PHE A 174 -10.76 4.01 -1.56
C PHE A 174 -10.54 3.98 -0.04
N THR A 175 -9.30 3.97 0.39
CA THR A 175 -8.86 4.20 1.78
C THR A 175 -8.34 5.61 1.98
N SER A 176 -7.88 6.25 0.90
CA SER A 176 -7.58 7.68 0.82
C SER A 176 -8.03 8.23 -0.52
N GLY A 177 -8.48 9.49 -0.53
CA GLY A 177 -8.54 10.28 -1.77
C GLY A 177 -7.14 10.65 -2.27
N PRO A 178 -7.05 11.38 -3.39
CA PRO A 178 -5.77 11.74 -3.99
C PRO A 178 -5.02 12.81 -3.20
N VAL A 179 -3.72 12.63 -3.08
CA VAL A 179 -2.74 13.62 -2.63
C VAL A 179 -1.84 13.92 -3.82
N VAL A 180 -1.58 15.20 -4.09
CA VAL A 180 -0.82 15.63 -5.26
C VAL A 180 0.57 16.08 -4.80
N PHE A 181 1.57 15.20 -4.95
CA PHE A 181 2.94 15.49 -4.56
C PHE A 181 3.71 16.24 -5.64
N ASP A 182 4.52 17.20 -5.21
CA ASP A 182 5.48 17.93 -6.04
C ASP A 182 6.92 17.62 -5.61
N ASP A 183 7.72 17.12 -6.56
CA ASP A 183 9.16 16.86 -6.42
C ASP A 183 10.01 17.87 -7.24
N GLY A 184 9.38 18.95 -7.70
CA GLY A 184 10.00 20.00 -8.50
C GLY A 184 10.30 19.63 -9.95
N LYS A 185 9.89 18.45 -10.39
CA LYS A 185 10.04 18.02 -11.79
C LYS A 185 8.87 18.48 -12.64
N GLY A 186 8.89 18.12 -13.93
CA GLY A 186 7.87 18.51 -14.91
C GLY A 186 6.50 17.86 -14.72
N ALA A 187 6.28 17.06 -13.67
CA ALA A 187 5.04 16.35 -13.42
C ALA A 187 4.70 16.31 -11.93
N TYR A 188 3.41 16.40 -11.62
CA TYR A 188 2.88 16.06 -10.30
C TYR A 188 2.68 14.55 -10.18
N SER A 189 2.81 14.03 -8.95
CA SER A 189 2.43 12.67 -8.61
C SER A 189 1.07 12.68 -7.92
N VAL A 190 0.03 12.22 -8.60
CA VAL A 190 -1.31 12.04 -8.02
C VAL A 190 -1.36 10.65 -7.39
N VAL A 191 -1.42 10.61 -6.06
CA VAL A 191 -1.29 9.38 -5.26
C VAL A 191 -2.53 9.14 -4.42
N PHE A 192 -3.12 7.95 -4.50
CA PHE A 192 -4.29 7.56 -3.71
C PHE A 192 -4.20 6.09 -3.30
N SER A 193 -5.08 5.63 -2.41
CA SER A 193 -5.04 4.24 -1.91
C SER A 193 -6.40 3.57 -1.87
N THR A 194 -6.38 2.23 -1.94
CA THR A 194 -7.57 1.37 -1.89
C THR A 194 -7.46 0.31 -0.81
N ASN A 195 -8.59 -0.31 -0.44
CA ASN A 195 -8.61 -1.32 0.63
C ASN A 195 -8.12 -2.72 0.22
N ASP A 196 -7.84 -2.92 -1.07
CA ASP A 196 -7.24 -4.12 -1.65
C ASP A 196 -6.42 -3.74 -2.88
N LYS A 197 -5.69 -4.71 -3.44
CA LYS A 197 -4.87 -4.51 -4.64
C LYS A 197 -5.72 -4.13 -5.85
N GLY A 198 -5.18 -3.24 -6.68
CA GLY A 198 -5.84 -2.81 -7.91
C GLY A 198 -4.89 -2.11 -8.86
N THR A 199 -5.42 -1.73 -10.02
CA THR A 199 -4.76 -0.80 -10.95
C THR A 199 -5.33 0.60 -10.77
N GLY A 200 -4.50 1.63 -10.68
CA GLY A 200 -4.94 3.03 -10.62
C GLY A 200 -4.89 3.78 -11.95
N TYR A 201 -5.71 4.83 -12.07
CA TYR A 201 -5.63 5.82 -13.13
C TYR A 201 -6.12 7.20 -12.68
N VAL A 202 -5.72 8.22 -13.44
CA VAL A 202 -6.21 9.60 -13.36
C VAL A 202 -6.81 9.98 -14.71
N ASP A 203 -8.03 10.50 -14.67
CA ASP A 203 -8.69 11.13 -15.82
C ASP A 203 -8.66 12.65 -15.68
N TYR A 204 -8.29 13.34 -16.74
CA TYR A 204 -8.29 14.81 -16.81
C TYR A 204 -8.50 15.27 -18.26
N ILE A 205 -8.81 16.55 -18.44
CA ILE A 205 -9.02 17.15 -19.76
C ILE A 205 -7.90 18.12 -20.03
N TYR A 206 -7.10 17.90 -21.09
CA TYR A 206 -6.08 18.86 -21.51
C TYR A 206 -6.27 19.25 -22.97
N ASN A 207 -6.23 20.54 -23.28
CA ASN A 207 -6.49 21.08 -24.62
C ASN A 207 -7.78 20.54 -25.26
N GLY A 208 -8.85 20.42 -24.46
CA GLY A 208 -10.15 19.91 -24.90
C GLY A 208 -10.22 18.40 -25.15
N LYS A 209 -9.17 17.65 -24.83
CA LYS A 209 -9.11 16.19 -24.99
C LYS A 209 -9.12 15.50 -23.62
N GLU A 210 -9.98 14.49 -23.47
CA GLU A 210 -9.95 13.58 -22.33
C GLU A 210 -8.72 12.66 -22.41
N ILE A 211 -7.96 12.62 -21.31
CA ILE A 211 -6.75 11.81 -21.16
C ILE A 211 -6.90 10.93 -19.92
N ARG A 212 -6.60 9.64 -20.07
CA ARG A 212 -6.47 8.68 -18.97
C ARG A 212 -5.02 8.28 -18.82
N ALA A 213 -4.39 8.69 -17.73
CA ALA A 213 -3.05 8.25 -17.32
C ALA A 213 -3.17 7.10 -16.32
N PHE A 214 -2.34 6.06 -16.44
CA PHE A 214 -2.37 4.89 -15.55
C PHE A 214 -1.19 4.91 -14.58
N ASP A 215 -1.38 4.31 -13.41
CA ASP A 215 -0.25 3.85 -12.59
C ASP A 215 0.38 2.66 -13.33
N GLU A 216 1.53 2.92 -13.94
CA GLU A 216 2.27 1.95 -14.73
C GLU A 216 3.77 2.17 -14.62
N LYS A 217 4.53 1.09 -14.75
CA LYS A 217 5.99 1.11 -14.87
C LYS A 217 6.39 0.24 -16.05
N ASN A 218 7.13 0.80 -17.00
CA ASN A 218 7.63 0.12 -18.20
C ASN A 218 6.52 -0.51 -19.07
N GLY A 219 5.38 0.18 -19.22
CA GLY A 219 4.22 -0.27 -19.99
C GLY A 219 3.33 -1.29 -19.29
N ARG A 220 3.61 -1.62 -18.02
CA ARG A 220 2.80 -2.54 -17.21
C ARG A 220 2.09 -1.77 -16.10
N LYS A 221 0.76 -1.84 -16.08
CA LYS A 221 -0.05 -1.28 -14.99
C LYS A 221 0.34 -1.93 -13.68
N ASN A 222 0.54 -1.13 -12.64
CA ASN A 222 0.75 -1.64 -11.30
C ASN A 222 -0.57 -2.22 -10.79
N GLY A 223 -0.62 -3.54 -10.59
CA GLY A 223 -1.80 -4.27 -10.09
C GLY A 223 -1.58 -4.91 -8.72
N GLN A 224 -0.40 -4.72 -8.13
CA GLN A 224 0.08 -5.48 -6.97
C GLN A 224 0.12 -4.69 -5.68
N SER A 225 -0.15 -3.39 -5.73
CA SER A 225 -0.18 -2.48 -4.59
C SER A 225 -1.59 -2.02 -4.26
N ILE A 226 -1.77 -1.58 -3.02
CA ILE A 226 -2.95 -0.82 -2.59
C ILE A 226 -2.77 0.69 -2.77
N ILE A 227 -1.54 1.15 -3.05
CA ILE A 227 -1.20 2.55 -3.33
C ILE A 227 -1.05 2.69 -4.83
N HIS A 228 -1.66 3.73 -5.39
CA HIS A 228 -1.69 4.01 -6.81
C HIS A 228 -1.05 5.35 -7.08
N THR A 229 -0.03 5.37 -7.93
CA THR A 229 0.79 6.56 -8.20
C THR A 229 0.77 6.87 -9.68
N VAL A 230 0.24 8.03 -10.04
CA VAL A 230 0.11 8.45 -11.45
C VAL A 230 0.81 9.78 -11.66
N LYS A 231 1.87 9.76 -12.47
CA LYS A 231 2.56 10.98 -12.91
C LYS A 231 1.72 11.71 -13.96
N VAL A 232 1.41 12.98 -13.70
CA VAL A 232 0.68 13.86 -14.62
C VAL A 232 1.53 15.11 -14.87
N PRO A 233 1.85 15.48 -16.13
CA PRO A 233 2.60 16.70 -16.41
C PRO A 233 1.97 17.92 -15.73
N LYS A 234 2.79 18.81 -15.15
CA LYS A 234 2.28 19.98 -14.41
C LYS A 234 1.35 20.81 -15.30
N GLU A 235 1.77 21.09 -16.53
CA GLU A 235 0.98 21.79 -17.56
C GLU A 235 -0.41 21.18 -17.84
N HIS A 236 -0.62 19.90 -17.55
CA HIS A 236 -1.91 19.25 -17.74
C HIS A 236 -2.84 19.39 -16.53
N LEU A 237 -2.28 19.42 -15.31
CA LEU A 237 -3.04 19.39 -14.06
C LEU A 237 -3.23 20.79 -13.45
N SER A 238 -2.26 21.69 -13.62
CA SER A 238 -2.27 23.04 -13.06
C SER A 238 -3.54 23.80 -13.44
N GLY A 239 -4.25 24.32 -12.44
CA GLY A 239 -5.53 25.03 -12.60
C GLY A 239 -6.66 24.22 -13.24
N ASN A 240 -6.58 22.89 -13.25
CA ASN A 240 -7.49 22.00 -13.97
C ASN A 240 -8.24 21.03 -13.05
N THR A 241 -9.21 20.31 -13.60
CA THR A 241 -9.97 19.29 -12.89
C THR A 241 -9.52 17.89 -13.24
N TYR A 242 -9.57 16.98 -12.28
CA TYR A 242 -9.23 15.58 -12.48
C TYR A 242 -10.13 14.65 -11.65
N LYS A 243 -10.12 13.36 -12.00
CA LYS A 243 -10.72 12.26 -11.25
C LYS A 243 -9.72 11.14 -11.09
N VAL A 244 -9.84 10.37 -10.01
CA VAL A 244 -9.07 9.13 -9.83
C VAL A 244 -9.99 7.93 -9.91
N GLY A 245 -9.48 6.83 -10.44
CA GLY A 245 -10.19 5.57 -10.50
C GLY A 245 -9.27 4.39 -10.26
N SER A 246 -9.86 3.29 -9.77
CA SER A 246 -9.13 2.05 -9.54
C SER A 246 -9.96 0.84 -9.90
N THR A 247 -9.31 -0.17 -10.48
CA THR A 247 -9.93 -1.47 -10.78
C THR A 247 -9.27 -2.55 -9.95
N ARG A 248 -10.06 -3.23 -9.11
CA ARG A 248 -9.55 -4.30 -8.24
C ARG A 248 -8.87 -5.39 -9.05
N VAL A 249 -7.73 -5.87 -8.58
CA VAL A 249 -7.05 -7.04 -9.14
C VAL A 249 -7.30 -8.22 -8.22
N ILE A 250 -8.03 -9.22 -8.71
CA ILE A 250 -8.36 -10.46 -7.96
C ILE A 250 -7.22 -11.47 -8.12
N ASP A 251 -6.69 -11.61 -9.34
CA ASP A 251 -5.54 -12.47 -9.62
C ASP A 251 -4.76 -11.94 -10.82
N GLU A 252 -3.45 -12.06 -10.78
CA GLU A 252 -2.54 -11.69 -11.87
C GLU A 252 -1.66 -12.90 -12.17
N LEU A 253 -1.73 -13.42 -13.39
CA LEU A 253 -1.12 -14.67 -13.80
C LEU A 253 -0.22 -14.45 -15.03
N SER A 254 0.59 -15.46 -15.38
CA SER A 254 1.50 -15.38 -16.53
C SER A 254 0.77 -15.08 -17.85
N TYR A 255 -0.46 -15.55 -17.97
CA TYR A 255 -1.36 -15.23 -19.08
C TYR A 255 -2.62 -14.62 -18.47
N GLY A 256 -2.84 -13.33 -18.68
CA GLY A 256 -4.03 -12.61 -18.21
C GLY A 256 -4.16 -12.48 -16.69
N GLY A 257 -5.39 -12.31 -16.23
CA GLY A 257 -5.73 -12.07 -14.82
C GLY A 257 -7.23 -11.88 -14.65
N ARG A 258 -7.68 -11.81 -13.39
CA ARG A 258 -9.07 -11.53 -13.05
C ARG A 258 -9.16 -10.14 -12.44
N LEU A 259 -9.93 -9.27 -13.08
CA LEU A 259 -10.28 -7.96 -12.56
C LEU A 259 -11.61 -8.03 -11.81
N GLY A 260 -11.74 -7.19 -10.79
CA GLY A 260 -12.97 -7.00 -10.04
C GLY A 260 -13.66 -5.69 -10.42
N LYS A 261 -14.35 -5.11 -9.43
CA LYS A 261 -15.07 -3.85 -9.59
C LYS A 261 -14.11 -2.67 -9.81
N THR A 262 -14.49 -1.78 -10.72
CA THR A 262 -13.92 -0.44 -10.86
C THR A 262 -14.66 0.56 -9.96
N ILE A 263 -13.91 1.42 -9.29
CA ILE A 263 -14.41 2.56 -8.51
C ILE A 263 -13.79 3.85 -9.05
N GLU A 264 -14.55 4.95 -8.99
CA GLU A 264 -14.12 6.28 -9.42
C GLU A 264 -14.51 7.30 -8.35
N SER A 265 -13.71 8.35 -8.20
CA SER A 265 -13.98 9.47 -7.31
C SER A 265 -14.94 10.49 -7.92
N ASP A 266 -15.35 11.46 -7.10
CA ASP A 266 -15.85 12.75 -7.59
C ASP A 266 -14.73 13.55 -8.29
N VAL A 267 -15.10 14.67 -8.92
CA VAL A 267 -14.16 15.59 -9.57
C VAL A 267 -13.45 16.43 -8.52
N TYR A 268 -12.13 16.54 -8.64
CA TYR A 268 -11.30 17.48 -7.89
C TYR A 268 -10.92 18.66 -8.79
N ALA A 269 -10.90 19.87 -8.23
CA ALA A 269 -10.38 21.07 -8.89
C ALA A 269 -9.01 21.38 -8.26
N PHE A 270 -7.94 21.14 -9.01
CA PHE A 270 -6.59 21.34 -8.54
C PHE A 270 -6.18 22.80 -8.69
N ASN A 271 -5.65 23.39 -7.61
CA ASN A 271 -5.20 24.76 -7.55
C ASN A 271 -3.77 24.82 -7.01
N ASP A 272 -2.85 25.16 -7.91
CA ASP A 272 -1.44 25.44 -7.68
C ASP A 272 -1.07 26.84 -8.18
N ALA A 273 -2.07 27.71 -8.36
CA ALA A 273 -1.85 29.08 -8.76
C ALA A 273 -1.39 29.89 -7.54
N PHE A 274 -0.08 30.18 -7.50
CA PHE A 274 0.54 30.97 -6.46
C PHE A 274 0.73 32.43 -6.90
N GLY A 275 0.33 33.36 -6.04
CA GLY A 275 0.71 34.77 -6.15
C GLY A 275 1.99 35.04 -5.36
N GLU A 276 2.19 36.31 -5.00
CA GLU A 276 3.30 36.71 -4.13
C GLU A 276 3.03 36.47 -2.65
N ASN A 277 1.77 36.35 -2.21
CA ASN A 277 1.44 36.00 -0.83
C ASN A 277 1.00 34.53 -0.79
N ILE A 278 1.73 33.70 -0.06
CA ILE A 278 1.50 32.26 0.00
C ILE A 278 1.47 31.81 1.45
N ASN A 279 0.37 31.16 1.83
CA ASN A 279 0.24 30.46 3.10
C ASN A 279 0.55 28.97 2.88
N LEU A 280 1.59 28.49 3.55
CA LEU A 280 2.06 27.12 3.52
C LEU A 280 1.84 26.48 4.88
N LEU A 281 1.11 25.37 4.93
CA LEU A 281 0.98 24.59 6.16
C LEU A 281 2.19 23.66 6.30
N SER A 282 2.83 23.63 7.47
CA SER A 282 3.86 22.65 7.83
C SER A 282 3.40 21.78 8.99
N VAL A 283 3.64 20.48 8.87
CA VAL A 283 3.21 19.46 9.82
C VAL A 283 4.28 18.38 9.90
N SER A 284 4.87 18.17 11.07
CA SER A 284 5.88 17.14 11.35
C SER A 284 5.45 16.18 12.46
N ASP A 285 6.14 15.05 12.61
CA ASP A 285 6.17 14.25 13.85
C ASP A 285 4.78 13.87 14.41
N TRP A 286 3.83 13.53 13.54
CA TRP A 286 2.49 13.16 13.98
C TRP A 286 2.41 11.74 14.49
N HIS A 287 3.37 10.85 14.22
CA HIS A 287 3.52 9.54 14.88
C HIS A 287 2.20 8.77 15.09
N THR A 288 1.36 8.68 14.06
CA THR A 288 -0.01 8.08 14.06
C THR A 288 -1.14 8.88 14.73
N PHE A 289 -0.85 10.04 15.32
CA PHE A 289 -1.81 10.93 15.97
C PHE A 289 -2.50 11.91 15.01
N ASN A 290 -2.92 11.43 13.82
CA ASN A 290 -3.53 12.23 12.76
C ASN A 290 -4.64 13.18 13.27
N LYS A 291 -5.48 12.73 14.21
CA LYS A 291 -6.57 13.56 14.77
C LYS A 291 -6.10 14.71 15.65
N LYS A 292 -4.99 14.56 16.36
CA LYS A 292 -4.40 15.67 17.11
C LYS A 292 -3.82 16.70 16.14
N ALA A 293 -3.10 16.21 15.12
CA ALA A 293 -2.56 17.07 14.08
C ALA A 293 -3.66 17.84 13.32
N GLU A 294 -4.72 17.16 12.85
CA GLU A 294 -5.89 17.82 12.24
C GLU A 294 -6.53 18.87 13.16
N THR A 295 -6.50 18.67 14.48
CA THR A 295 -7.07 19.62 15.45
C THR A 295 -6.19 20.85 15.60
N ALA A 296 -4.86 20.68 15.67
CA ALA A 296 -3.91 21.80 15.69
C ALA A 296 -3.97 22.61 14.39
N VAL A 297 -4.06 21.94 13.23
CA VAL A 297 -4.23 22.62 11.93
C VAL A 297 -5.50 23.48 11.93
N LYS A 298 -6.62 22.98 12.47
CA LYS A 298 -7.85 23.77 12.58
C LYS A 298 -7.73 24.95 13.55
N ALA A 299 -6.87 24.84 14.57
CA ALA A 299 -6.64 25.90 15.53
C ALA A 299 -5.93 27.12 14.91
N LEU A 300 -5.19 26.95 13.82
CA LEU A 300 -4.58 28.05 13.06
C LEU A 300 -5.63 29.03 12.51
N GLN A 301 -6.85 28.55 12.22
CA GLN A 301 -7.98 29.36 11.70
C GLN A 301 -7.67 30.16 10.42
N GLU A 302 -6.80 29.62 9.58
CA GLU A 302 -6.29 30.27 8.36
C GLU A 302 -6.33 29.30 7.18
N ASP A 303 -6.58 29.83 5.99
CA ASP A 303 -6.49 29.06 4.75
C ASP A 303 -5.02 28.91 4.31
N TYR A 304 -4.70 27.80 3.66
CA TYR A 304 -3.39 27.50 3.09
C TYR A 304 -3.51 26.99 1.66
N GLN A 305 -2.46 27.24 0.86
CA GLN A 305 -2.43 26.98 -0.58
C GLN A 305 -1.52 25.78 -0.93
N ALA A 306 -0.71 25.32 0.02
CA ALA A 306 0.14 24.14 -0.11
C ALA A 306 0.39 23.54 1.28
N VAL A 307 0.82 22.28 1.32
CA VAL A 307 1.16 21.57 2.55
C VAL A 307 2.58 20.99 2.45
N VAL A 308 3.37 21.12 3.53
CA VAL A 308 4.59 20.36 3.75
C VAL A 308 4.31 19.27 4.78
N LEU A 309 4.47 18.03 4.36
CA LEU A 309 4.54 16.89 5.27
C LEU A 309 6.01 16.70 5.65
N LEU A 310 6.39 17.20 6.83
CA LEU A 310 7.77 17.33 7.31
C LEU A 310 8.20 16.10 8.13
N GLY A 311 7.93 14.90 7.61
CA GLY A 311 8.45 13.64 8.14
C GLY A 311 7.84 13.15 9.46
N ASP A 312 8.19 11.92 9.82
CA ASP A 312 7.81 11.21 11.05
C ASP A 312 6.30 11.01 11.23
N CYS A 313 5.73 10.36 10.22
CA CYS A 313 4.30 10.06 10.13
C CYS A 313 3.85 8.92 11.05
N ALA A 314 4.73 7.94 11.26
CA ALA A 314 4.49 6.71 11.98
C ALA A 314 5.82 6.19 12.53
N PRO A 315 5.82 5.31 13.55
CA PRO A 315 7.06 4.76 14.10
C PRO A 315 7.96 3.99 13.12
N GLY A 316 7.42 3.60 11.97
CA GLY A 316 8.10 2.86 10.90
C GLY A 316 7.10 2.38 9.86
N LEU A 317 7.60 2.02 8.67
CA LEU A 317 6.79 1.61 7.52
C LEU A 317 6.93 0.09 7.29
N MET A 318 6.08 -0.69 7.96
CA MET A 318 6.10 -2.17 7.87
C MET A 318 5.14 -2.71 6.81
N SER A 319 4.19 -1.90 6.35
CA SER A 319 3.18 -2.28 5.37
C SER A 319 2.71 -1.08 4.56
N GLU A 320 2.20 -1.32 3.34
CA GLU A 320 1.59 -0.26 2.52
C GLU A 320 0.44 0.46 3.25
N ARG A 321 -0.17 -0.18 4.25
CA ARG A 321 -1.21 0.46 5.07
C ARG A 321 -0.67 1.61 5.91
N ASP A 322 0.57 1.51 6.39
CA ASP A 322 1.20 2.56 7.19
C ASP A 322 1.34 3.83 6.33
N ILE A 323 1.80 3.71 5.09
CA ILE A 323 1.85 4.82 4.12
C ILE A 323 0.44 5.30 3.76
N ALA A 324 -0.48 4.38 3.48
CA ALA A 324 -1.85 4.72 3.08
C ALA A 324 -2.62 5.49 4.17
N GLU A 325 -2.41 5.17 5.44
CA GLU A 325 -3.10 5.78 6.58
C GLU A 325 -2.40 7.04 7.09
N TYR A 326 -1.09 6.97 7.29
CA TYR A 326 -0.36 8.03 7.97
C TYR A 326 0.20 9.09 7.04
N ILE A 327 0.39 8.80 5.75
CA ILE A 327 0.83 9.80 4.76
C ILE A 327 -0.35 10.19 3.85
N LEU A 328 -0.99 9.22 3.19
CA LEU A 328 -1.99 9.54 2.17
C LEU A 328 -3.33 10.00 2.76
N ALA A 329 -3.95 9.22 3.65
CA ALA A 329 -5.23 9.59 4.23
C ALA A 329 -5.12 10.87 5.08
N PHE A 330 -3.99 11.07 5.74
CA PHE A 330 -3.69 12.31 6.46
C PHE A 330 -3.46 13.49 5.49
N GLY A 331 -2.59 13.36 4.49
CA GLY A 331 -2.38 14.40 3.48
C GLY A 331 -3.68 14.76 2.74
N TYR A 332 -4.55 13.79 2.47
CA TYR A 332 -5.86 14.04 1.88
C TYR A 332 -6.79 14.78 2.84
N SER A 333 -6.74 14.52 4.15
CA SER A 333 -7.58 15.24 5.12
C SER A 333 -7.20 16.71 5.26
N LEU A 334 -5.95 17.07 4.93
CA LEU A 334 -5.46 18.46 4.88
C LEU A 334 -5.75 19.12 3.52
N THR A 335 -5.57 18.40 2.41
CA THR A 335 -5.58 19.01 1.07
C THR A 335 -6.89 18.87 0.32
N GLY A 336 -7.72 17.88 0.66
CA GLY A 336 -8.88 17.47 -0.14
C GLY A 336 -8.54 17.04 -1.57
N GLY A 337 -7.26 16.82 -1.89
CA GLY A 337 -6.78 16.61 -3.27
C GLY A 337 -6.80 17.86 -4.15
N THR A 338 -6.92 19.07 -3.57
CA THR A 338 -7.08 20.30 -4.35
C THR A 338 -5.88 21.23 -4.35
N ILE A 339 -4.85 20.94 -3.55
CA ILE A 339 -3.62 21.74 -3.43
C ILE A 339 -2.38 20.84 -3.36
N PRO A 340 -1.19 21.31 -3.76
CA PRO A 340 0.02 20.48 -3.79
C PRO A 340 0.58 20.18 -2.39
N VAL A 341 1.30 19.07 -2.32
CA VAL A 341 2.06 18.62 -1.16
C VAL A 341 3.54 18.52 -1.49
N ILE A 342 4.37 19.11 -0.64
CA ILE A 342 5.81 18.90 -0.61
C ILE A 342 6.09 17.89 0.52
N TYR A 343 6.85 16.85 0.22
CA TYR A 343 7.16 15.79 1.19
C TYR A 343 8.63 15.84 1.61
N THR A 344 8.88 15.86 2.91
CA THR A 344 10.20 15.69 3.50
C THR A 344 10.21 14.41 4.31
N ARG A 345 11.23 13.57 4.15
CA ARG A 345 11.33 12.28 4.83
C ARG A 345 11.95 12.45 6.23
N GLY A 346 11.32 11.87 7.25
CA GLY A 346 11.87 11.78 8.59
C GLY A 346 12.63 10.46 8.86
N ASN A 347 13.25 10.37 10.03
CA ASN A 347 14.05 9.21 10.43
C ASN A 347 13.19 8.01 10.85
N HIS A 348 11.87 8.12 10.92
CA HIS A 348 11.01 6.95 11.09
C HIS A 348 10.58 6.35 9.75
N GLU A 349 10.56 7.11 8.66
CA GLU A 349 10.25 6.59 7.32
C GLU A 349 11.37 5.79 6.67
N THR A 350 12.57 5.87 7.22
CA THR A 350 13.74 5.03 6.92
C THR A 350 13.62 3.60 7.48
N ARG A 351 12.66 3.36 8.39
CA ARG A 351 12.52 2.11 9.13
C ARG A 351 11.41 1.24 8.55
N GLY A 352 11.64 -0.08 8.55
CA GLY A 352 10.65 -1.08 8.14
C GLY A 352 10.78 -1.54 6.68
N SER A 353 10.06 -2.61 6.32
CA SER A 353 10.22 -3.28 5.03
C SER A 353 9.75 -2.47 3.82
N GLU A 354 8.94 -1.43 4.04
CA GLU A 354 8.40 -0.57 2.98
C GLU A 354 9.21 0.70 2.76
N ALA A 355 10.16 1.04 3.64
CA ALA A 355 10.99 2.24 3.55
C ALA A 355 11.73 2.35 2.19
N ILE A 356 12.24 1.22 1.68
CA ILE A 356 12.94 1.16 0.38
C ILE A 356 12.04 1.50 -0.83
N ARG A 357 10.71 1.34 -0.69
CA ARG A 357 9.73 1.62 -1.76
C ARG A 357 8.98 2.93 -1.55
N LEU A 358 9.27 3.68 -0.50
CA LEU A 358 8.52 4.90 -0.18
C LEU A 358 8.54 5.92 -1.32
N SER A 359 9.68 6.13 -1.99
CA SER A 359 9.77 7.06 -3.12
C SER A 359 8.92 6.60 -4.31
N ASP A 360 8.89 5.30 -4.61
CA ASP A 360 8.00 4.71 -5.62
C ASP A 360 6.52 4.95 -5.24
N TYR A 361 6.16 4.80 -3.96
CA TYR A 361 4.78 5.02 -3.48
C TYR A 361 4.34 6.48 -3.56
N LEU A 362 5.22 7.44 -3.26
CA LEU A 362 4.89 8.86 -3.33
C LEU A 362 5.11 9.44 -4.73
N GLY A 363 5.73 8.65 -5.63
CA GLY A 363 6.13 9.09 -6.96
C GLY A 363 7.18 10.21 -6.88
N LEU A 364 8.18 10.08 -6.01
CA LEU A 364 9.27 11.02 -5.90
C LEU A 364 10.50 10.43 -6.59
N ASP A 365 11.19 11.22 -7.43
CA ASP A 365 12.46 10.78 -8.02
C ASP A 365 13.59 10.70 -6.97
N SER A 366 13.53 11.54 -5.95
CA SER A 366 14.46 11.64 -4.81
C SER A 366 13.74 12.24 -3.61
N PHE A 367 14.25 12.03 -2.39
CA PHE A 367 13.78 12.70 -1.18
C PHE A 367 14.43 14.06 -0.93
N TYR A 368 15.47 14.40 -1.69
CA TYR A 368 16.05 15.74 -1.74
C TYR A 368 15.91 16.32 -3.14
N PHE A 369 15.39 17.54 -3.25
CA PHE A 369 15.08 18.21 -4.50
C PHE A 369 14.87 19.71 -4.31
N THR A 370 14.73 20.44 -5.42
CA THR A 370 14.29 21.83 -5.43
C THR A 370 12.95 21.94 -6.15
N THR A 371 12.06 22.80 -5.65
CA THR A 371 10.83 23.22 -6.34
C THR A 371 10.60 24.72 -6.11
N ALA A 372 9.53 25.27 -6.65
CA ALA A 372 9.13 26.65 -6.40
C ALA A 372 7.65 26.74 -6.08
N LEU A 373 7.31 27.66 -5.17
CA LEU A 373 5.94 28.09 -4.90
C LEU A 373 5.84 29.56 -5.29
N GLY A 374 5.26 29.84 -6.46
CA GLY A 374 5.23 31.19 -7.01
C GLY A 374 6.66 31.74 -7.18
N PRO A 375 7.00 32.90 -6.58
CA PRO A 375 8.35 33.49 -6.66
C PRO A 375 9.33 32.96 -5.60
N TYR A 376 8.95 31.97 -4.79
CA TYR A 376 9.78 31.47 -3.69
C TYR A 376 10.43 30.14 -4.04
N ASP A 377 11.75 30.08 -3.87
CA ASP A 377 12.54 28.87 -4.09
C ASP A 377 12.47 27.97 -2.86
N ILE A 378 12.17 26.70 -3.07
CA ILE A 378 12.08 25.69 -2.01
C ILE A 378 13.18 24.65 -2.20
N ILE A 379 14.00 24.45 -1.17
CA ILE A 379 14.98 23.37 -1.10
C ILE A 379 14.49 22.35 -0.07
N VAL A 380 14.38 21.09 -0.48
CA VAL A 380 14.05 19.97 0.40
C VAL A 380 15.28 19.09 0.56
N LEU A 381 15.68 18.84 1.80
CA LEU A 381 16.81 18.00 2.19
C LEU A 381 16.32 16.78 2.96
N ASP A 382 17.01 15.66 2.78
CA ASP A 382 16.71 14.38 3.43
C ASP A 382 17.80 14.07 4.46
N SER A 383 17.49 14.33 5.73
CA SER A 383 18.40 14.06 6.85
C SER A 383 18.63 12.56 7.09
N CYS A 384 17.80 11.71 6.47
CA CYS A 384 17.75 10.29 6.70
C CYS A 384 17.55 9.99 8.19
N GLU A 385 18.37 9.08 8.69
CA GLU A 385 18.31 8.56 10.04
C GLU A 385 19.17 9.35 11.02
N ASP A 386 18.72 9.44 12.27
CA ASP A 386 19.34 10.12 13.41
C ASP A 386 20.49 9.32 14.07
N LYS A 387 20.90 8.19 13.46
CA LYS A 387 21.89 7.26 14.02
C LYS A 387 22.89 6.80 12.97
N GLU A 388 24.08 6.41 13.43
CA GLU A 388 25.11 5.82 12.58
C GLU A 388 24.67 4.48 11.97
N ASP A 389 25.16 4.17 10.76
CA ASP A 389 24.79 2.95 10.03
C ASP A 389 25.11 1.64 10.78
N ALA A 390 26.12 1.67 11.67
CA ALA A 390 26.51 0.53 12.50
C ALA A 390 25.57 0.29 13.70
N HIS A 391 24.59 1.18 13.94
CA HIS A 391 23.68 1.05 15.07
C HIS A 391 22.84 -0.24 14.96
N PRO A 392 22.69 -1.03 16.05
CA PRO A 392 22.04 -2.34 16.01
C PRO A 392 20.59 -2.33 15.50
N GLU A 393 19.90 -1.20 15.61
CA GLU A 393 18.51 -1.01 15.20
C GLU A 393 18.28 -1.29 13.70
N TYR A 394 19.29 -1.10 12.84
CA TYR A 394 19.16 -1.35 11.40
C TYR A 394 19.56 -2.74 10.96
N GLY A 395 20.16 -3.53 11.85
CA GLY A 395 20.63 -4.89 11.52
C GLY A 395 21.60 -4.96 10.34
N GLY A 396 22.32 -3.87 10.03
CA GLY A 396 23.25 -3.78 8.90
C GLY A 396 22.60 -3.57 7.54
N MET A 397 21.40 -3.01 7.47
CA MET A 397 20.60 -2.85 6.24
C MET A 397 20.69 -1.46 5.59
N VAL A 398 21.53 -0.55 6.10
CA VAL A 398 21.56 0.87 5.72
C VAL A 398 22.96 1.34 5.31
N ASP A 399 23.02 2.41 4.51
CA ASP A 399 24.23 3.10 4.04
C ASP A 399 23.94 4.62 3.95
N TYR A 400 23.42 5.19 5.04
CA TYR A 400 22.95 6.58 5.05
C TYR A 400 24.07 7.59 5.02
N LYS A 401 25.25 7.27 5.53
CA LYS A 401 26.41 8.16 5.42
C LYS A 401 26.75 8.46 3.96
N ARG A 402 26.78 7.42 3.12
CA ARG A 402 27.02 7.58 1.68
C ARG A 402 25.89 8.39 1.04
N TYR A 403 24.65 8.08 1.35
CA TYR A 403 23.51 8.80 0.80
C TYR A 403 23.52 10.29 1.17
N ARG A 404 23.81 10.64 2.43
CA ARG A 404 23.97 12.03 2.86
C ARG A 404 25.14 12.72 2.15
N THR A 405 26.22 12.00 1.87
CA THR A 405 27.33 12.52 1.04
C THR A 405 26.84 12.87 -0.38
N GLU A 406 26.08 11.98 -1.01
CA GLU A 406 25.50 12.22 -2.34
C GLU A 406 24.53 13.43 -2.34
N MET A 407 23.69 13.56 -1.32
CA MET A 407 22.82 14.74 -1.12
C MET A 407 23.63 16.03 -0.97
N VAL A 408 24.68 16.03 -0.14
CA VAL A 408 25.51 17.23 0.09
C VAL A 408 26.27 17.61 -1.18
N ASP A 409 26.73 16.65 -1.97
CA ASP A 409 27.37 16.92 -3.25
C ASP A 409 26.38 17.48 -4.28
N TRP A 410 25.16 16.94 -4.35
CA TRP A 410 24.07 17.54 -5.14
C TRP A 410 23.77 18.99 -4.70
N LEU A 411 23.71 19.23 -3.40
CA LEU A 411 23.44 20.56 -2.85
C LEU A 411 24.52 21.57 -3.27
N LYS A 412 25.80 21.15 -3.36
CA LYS A 412 26.91 22.00 -3.81
C LYS A 412 26.77 22.46 -5.25
N ASP A 413 26.12 21.68 -6.10
CA ASP A 413 25.93 21.99 -7.52
C ASP A 413 24.83 23.04 -7.76
N LEU A 414 23.93 23.25 -6.79
CA LEU A 414 22.88 24.28 -6.88
C LEU A 414 23.49 25.69 -7.03
N GLN A 415 22.81 26.54 -7.79
CA GLN A 415 23.20 27.91 -8.07
C GLN A 415 22.17 28.88 -7.49
N ASN A 416 22.59 30.13 -7.26
CA ASN A 416 21.67 31.20 -6.90
C ASN A 416 20.81 31.59 -8.10
N HIS A 417 19.56 31.93 -7.81
CA HIS A 417 18.68 32.64 -8.70
C HIS A 417 18.75 34.14 -8.39
N ASP A 418 18.58 34.99 -9.40
CA ASP A 418 18.89 36.43 -9.31
C ASP A 418 17.94 37.23 -8.37
N ASP A 419 16.91 36.59 -7.79
CA ASP A 419 15.90 37.16 -6.89
C ASP A 419 15.71 36.35 -5.57
N ASN A 420 16.70 35.54 -5.17
CA ASN A 420 16.66 34.50 -4.12
C ASN A 420 15.78 34.80 -2.89
N ARG A 421 14.60 34.19 -2.85
CA ARG A 421 13.77 34.05 -1.64
C ARG A 421 13.64 32.59 -1.29
N THR A 422 14.70 32.05 -0.69
CA THR A 422 14.90 30.62 -0.50
C THR A 422 14.44 30.15 0.89
N VAL A 423 13.56 29.16 0.92
CA VAL A 423 13.09 28.43 2.11
C VAL A 423 13.61 27.00 2.06
N VAL A 424 14.16 26.51 3.17
CA VAL A 424 14.73 25.16 3.26
C VAL A 424 13.89 24.30 4.20
N PHE A 425 13.58 23.08 3.79
CA PHE A 425 12.97 22.05 4.63
C PHE A 425 13.95 20.90 4.82
N SER A 426 14.15 20.48 6.06
CA SER A 426 14.88 19.25 6.41
C SER A 426 14.32 18.71 7.71
N HIS A 427 14.03 17.42 7.81
CA HIS A 427 13.37 16.90 9.00
C HIS A 427 14.18 17.13 10.29
N SER A 428 15.52 17.03 10.27
CA SER A 428 16.39 17.43 11.40
C SER A 428 17.11 18.74 11.12
N ARG A 429 17.24 19.60 12.14
CA ARG A 429 17.93 20.90 12.02
C ARG A 429 19.43 20.76 11.74
N GLU A 430 20.02 19.63 12.12
CA GLU A 430 21.42 19.29 11.89
C GLU A 430 21.69 18.95 10.42
N ILE A 431 20.66 18.62 9.63
CA ILE A 431 20.73 18.14 8.23
C ILE A 431 21.43 16.78 8.10
N CYS A 432 22.60 16.60 8.69
CA CYS A 432 23.39 15.38 8.71
C CYS A 432 23.89 15.09 10.13
N ILE A 433 23.98 13.81 10.51
CA ILE A 433 24.61 13.42 11.78
C ILE A 433 26.14 13.52 11.73
N GLU A 434 26.75 13.45 10.54
CA GLU A 434 28.17 13.67 10.36
C GLU A 434 28.48 15.17 10.35
N GLU A 435 29.27 15.63 11.33
CA GLU A 435 29.59 17.05 11.54
C GLU A 435 30.14 17.74 10.28
N ASP A 436 31.03 17.08 9.53
CA ASP A 436 31.64 17.63 8.32
C ASP A 436 30.63 17.78 7.15
N LEU A 437 29.70 16.84 7.03
CA LEU A 437 28.63 16.91 6.04
C LEU A 437 27.60 17.97 6.41
N SER A 438 27.24 18.07 7.70
CA SER A 438 26.33 19.09 8.23
C SER A 438 26.90 20.49 8.00
N GLU A 439 28.15 20.72 8.38
CA GLU A 439 28.84 22.00 8.16
C GLU A 439 28.91 22.35 6.67
N SER A 440 29.25 21.38 5.81
CA SER A 440 29.30 21.59 4.36
C SER A 440 27.92 21.95 3.79
N ALA A 441 26.85 21.31 4.25
CA ALA A 441 25.49 21.60 3.81
C ALA A 441 25.07 23.01 4.23
N LEU A 442 25.27 23.35 5.51
CA LEU A 442 24.92 24.66 6.06
C LEU A 442 25.67 25.79 5.37
N ASN A 443 26.99 25.64 5.16
CA ASN A 443 27.80 26.62 4.44
C ASN A 443 27.31 26.83 3.00
N LYS A 444 26.88 25.75 2.34
CA LYS A 444 26.30 25.86 0.99
C LYS A 444 24.96 26.59 1.03
N LEU A 445 24.06 26.28 1.96
CA LEU A 445 22.78 26.99 2.13
C LEU A 445 22.97 28.48 2.41
N ILE A 446 23.99 28.85 3.21
CA ILE A 446 24.35 30.26 3.44
C ILE A 446 24.76 30.92 2.12
N SER A 447 25.61 30.27 1.31
CA SER A 447 25.98 30.78 -0.02
C SER A 447 24.79 30.85 -0.99
N LEU A 448 23.74 30.07 -0.71
CA LEU A 448 22.49 30.07 -1.47
C LEU A 448 21.48 31.13 -1.01
N ASN A 449 21.87 32.01 -0.09
CA ASN A 449 20.99 32.99 0.55
C ASN A 449 19.73 32.36 1.17
N ALA A 450 19.83 31.14 1.72
CA ALA A 450 18.75 30.51 2.46
C ALA A 450 18.31 31.40 3.63
N SER A 451 17.04 31.80 3.61
CA SER A 451 16.47 32.78 4.54
C SER A 451 15.94 32.14 5.82
N ILE A 452 15.49 30.88 5.73
CA ILE A 452 15.00 30.10 6.87
C ILE A 452 15.22 28.60 6.61
N LEU A 453 15.52 27.85 7.67
CA LEU A 453 15.44 26.40 7.72
C LEU A 453 14.22 26.00 8.57
N ILE A 454 13.39 25.09 8.08
CA ILE A 454 12.24 24.55 8.79
C ILE A 454 12.48 23.05 8.98
N SER A 455 12.47 22.62 10.24
CA SER A 455 12.73 21.24 10.66
C SER A 455 11.67 20.72 11.63
N GLY A 456 11.73 19.44 12.01
CA GLY A 456 10.91 18.81 13.05
C GLY A 456 11.81 18.02 13.99
N HIS A 457 11.57 16.71 14.13
CA HIS A 457 12.39 15.69 14.80
C HIS A 457 12.47 15.77 16.33
N GLU A 458 12.60 16.97 16.88
CA GLU A 458 12.86 17.14 18.33
C GLU A 458 11.61 17.22 19.18
N HIS A 459 10.44 17.23 18.54
CA HIS A 459 9.15 17.32 19.22
C HIS A 459 9.08 18.54 20.14
N ILE A 460 9.50 19.71 19.64
CA ILE A 460 9.40 21.01 20.31
C ILE A 460 8.97 22.07 19.30
N CYS A 461 8.42 23.19 19.79
CA CYS A 461 8.14 24.36 18.95
C CYS A 461 9.10 25.49 19.34
N GLU A 462 10.13 25.71 18.53
CA GLU A 462 11.18 26.70 18.81
C GLU A 462 11.56 27.48 17.55
N PHE A 463 11.79 28.78 17.68
CA PHE A 463 12.40 29.60 16.63
C PHE A 463 13.80 30.05 17.05
N ASP A 464 14.82 29.32 16.57
CA ASP A 464 16.22 29.56 16.89
C ASP A 464 16.83 30.58 15.92
N ARG A 465 17.27 31.72 16.49
CA ARG A 465 17.95 32.81 15.76
C ARG A 465 19.45 32.85 16.00
N SER A 466 20.01 31.87 16.73
CA SER A 466 21.43 31.85 17.12
C SER A 466 22.35 31.47 15.97
N GLY A 467 21.84 30.70 14.99
CA GLY A 467 22.55 30.29 13.79
C GLY A 467 22.61 31.35 12.69
N ASN A 468 23.43 31.09 11.67
CA ASN A 468 23.52 31.95 10.47
C ASN A 468 22.23 31.93 9.64
N ILE A 469 21.48 30.83 9.67
CA ILE A 469 20.15 30.70 9.08
C ILE A 469 19.19 30.54 10.27
N PRO A 470 18.20 31.42 10.44
CA PRO A 470 17.14 31.21 11.43
C PRO A 470 16.43 29.87 11.18
N THR A 471 16.20 29.11 12.25
CA THR A 471 15.62 27.78 12.16
C THR A 471 14.31 27.71 12.94
N LEU A 472 13.23 27.32 12.28
CA LEU A 472 12.01 26.86 12.94
C LEU A 472 12.13 25.36 13.18
N VAL A 473 12.07 24.95 14.43
CA VAL A 473 11.81 23.56 14.82
C VAL A 473 10.31 23.47 14.99
N ASP A 474 9.68 22.93 13.96
CA ASP A 474 8.27 22.62 13.85
C ASP A 474 7.90 21.55 14.87
N GLY A 475 6.69 21.70 15.40
CA GLY A 475 6.24 21.08 16.62
C GLY A 475 6.25 19.56 16.60
N GLY A 476 5.09 18.96 16.35
CA GLY A 476 4.92 17.52 16.51
C GLY A 476 4.30 17.09 17.83
N LEU A 477 4.17 15.77 17.98
CA LEU A 477 3.63 15.19 19.20
C LEU A 477 4.63 15.32 20.36
N ASP A 478 4.22 16.07 21.37
CA ASP A 478 4.89 16.32 22.66
C ASP A 478 5.80 17.57 22.75
N ALA A 479 5.42 18.63 22.03
CA ALA A 479 6.12 19.93 21.92
C ALA A 479 6.67 20.59 23.22
N ASN A 480 6.27 20.15 24.41
CA ASN A 480 6.74 20.63 25.73
C ASN A 480 6.50 19.61 26.88
N GLY A 481 6.37 18.30 26.59
CA GLY A 481 6.14 17.27 27.62
C GLY A 481 4.70 17.17 28.16
N THR A 482 3.71 17.72 27.43
CA THR A 482 2.30 17.75 27.82
C THR A 482 1.38 16.92 26.92
N ASN A 483 1.93 16.12 26.00
CA ASN A 483 1.19 15.33 25.01
C ASN A 483 0.32 16.19 24.07
N THR A 484 0.70 17.46 23.89
CA THR A 484 0.13 18.39 22.90
C THR A 484 0.82 18.20 21.55
N TYR A 485 0.07 18.45 20.48
CA TYR A 485 0.57 18.48 19.12
C TYR A 485 0.56 19.92 18.62
N VAL A 486 1.61 20.37 17.95
CA VAL A 486 1.72 21.72 17.36
C VAL A 486 1.87 21.61 15.85
N ALA A 487 1.12 22.44 15.11
CA ALA A 487 1.24 22.64 13.67
C ALA A 487 1.64 24.10 13.38
N SER A 488 2.31 24.32 12.24
CA SER A 488 2.84 25.63 11.87
C SER A 488 2.30 26.12 10.53
N LEU A 489 1.97 27.40 10.45
CA LEU A 489 1.62 28.11 9.23
C LEU A 489 2.75 29.07 8.87
N ILE A 490 3.29 28.92 7.68
CA ILE A 490 4.36 29.75 7.12
C ILE A 490 3.76 30.65 6.06
N LYS A 491 3.75 31.95 6.32
CA LYS A 491 3.22 32.97 5.42
C LYS A 491 4.38 33.66 4.72
N LEU A 492 4.52 33.40 3.42
CA LEU A 492 5.53 34.00 2.55
C LEU A 492 4.95 35.25 1.90
N SER A 493 5.66 36.37 2.02
CA SER A 493 5.32 37.65 1.37
C SER A 493 6.58 38.27 0.74
N PRO A 494 6.46 39.25 -0.17
CA PRO A 494 7.62 39.90 -0.78
C PRO A 494 8.60 40.51 0.22
N ASP A 495 8.09 40.93 1.37
CA ASP A 495 8.85 41.68 2.37
C ASP A 495 9.49 40.76 3.39
N HIS A 496 8.74 39.78 3.91
CA HIS A 496 9.19 38.91 5.00
C HIS A 496 8.45 37.56 5.03
N ILE A 497 8.91 36.69 5.93
CA ILE A 497 8.31 35.41 6.30
C ILE A 497 7.68 35.58 7.69
N GLU A 498 6.40 35.26 7.82
CA GLU A 498 5.67 35.19 9.10
C GLU A 498 5.36 33.74 9.44
N ILE A 499 5.49 33.38 10.72
CA ILE A 499 5.31 32.01 11.24
C ILE A 499 4.29 32.07 12.36
N ILE A 500 3.25 31.25 12.26
CA ILE A 500 2.21 31.12 13.29
C ILE A 500 2.12 29.65 13.67
N CYS A 501 2.32 29.33 14.95
CA CYS A 501 2.23 27.97 15.46
C CYS A 501 1.03 27.86 16.41
N ALA A 502 0.22 26.83 16.24
CA ALA A 502 -0.93 26.56 17.11
C ALA A 502 -0.90 25.11 17.61
N ASP A 503 -1.28 24.92 18.87
CA ASP A 503 -1.45 23.58 19.44
C ASP A 503 -2.85 23.02 19.21
N ASN A 504 -3.01 21.72 19.47
CA ASN A 504 -4.29 21.01 19.38
C ASN A 504 -5.28 21.35 20.52
N GLU A 505 -4.95 22.28 21.41
CA GLU A 505 -5.83 22.82 22.44
C GLU A 505 -6.42 24.19 22.03
N GLY A 506 -5.93 24.77 20.94
CA GLY A 506 -6.40 26.06 20.41
C GLY A 506 -5.54 27.25 20.83
N ASN A 507 -4.37 27.02 21.44
CA ASN A 507 -3.48 28.10 21.85
C ASN A 507 -2.48 28.43 20.74
N ASN A 508 -2.24 29.73 20.53
CA ASN A 508 -1.09 30.18 19.75
C ASN A 508 0.16 29.98 20.60
N VAL A 509 1.07 29.12 20.14
CA VAL A 509 2.28 28.76 20.89
C VAL A 509 3.51 29.53 20.43
N ALA A 510 3.52 30.01 19.18
CA ALA A 510 4.55 30.91 18.67
C ALA A 510 3.99 31.84 17.58
N HIS A 511 4.53 33.04 17.51
CA HIS A 511 4.28 34.01 16.43
C HIS A 511 5.59 34.75 16.16
N GLU A 512 6.24 34.41 15.05
CA GLU A 512 7.59 34.83 14.73
C GLU A 512 7.67 35.40 13.30
N SER A 513 8.74 36.14 13.02
CA SER A 513 9.02 36.62 11.67
C SER A 513 10.51 36.69 11.35
N THR A 514 10.86 36.55 10.07
CA THR A 514 12.21 36.76 9.56
C THR A 514 12.19 37.42 8.18
N GLU A 515 13.20 38.23 7.90
CA GLU A 515 13.38 38.89 6.62
C GLU A 515 14.03 37.95 5.60
N TRP A 516 13.86 38.25 4.31
CA TRP A 516 14.60 37.59 3.24
C TRP A 516 16.08 37.97 3.30
N LYS A 517 16.96 36.99 3.07
CA LYS A 517 18.39 37.27 2.88
C LYS A 517 18.65 37.79 1.47
N ASN A 518 19.49 38.82 1.39
CA ASN A 518 19.96 39.42 0.14
C ASN A 518 21.37 38.95 -0.21
#